data_AF-A0A6L3X0X8-F1
#
_entry.id   AF-A0A6L3X0X8-F1
#
_cell.length_a   1.000
_cell.length_b   1.000
_cell.length_c   1.000
_cell.angle_alpha   90.00
_cell.angle_beta   90.00
_cell.angle_gamma   90.00
#
_symmetry.space_group_name_H-M   'P 1'
#
loop_
_entity.id
_entity.type
_entity.pdbx_description
1 polymer ?
#
loop_
_entity_poly.entity_id
_entity_poly.type
_entity_poly.pdbx_seq_one_letter_code
_entity_poly.pdbx_strand_id
1 'polypeptide(L)'
;QYAVENLTVNNLLDLRRRTRVGLGTCQGELCACRAAGLLQRFHATTSTQSLAQLSDFLNERWKGIQPVAWGDALRESEFTRWVYQGLCGLE
;
A
#
# COMPACT_ATOMS: atom_id res chain seq x y z
N GLN A 1 -4.75 12.11 8.82
CA GLN A 1 -4.73 13.54 9.22
C GLN A 1 -3.61 13.82 10.22
N TYR A 2 -3.69 13.41 11.50
CA TYR A 2 -2.64 13.68 12.49
C TYR A 2 -1.21 13.41 12.01
N ALA A 3 -0.97 12.26 11.37
CA ALA A 3 0.35 11.90 10.86
C ALA A 3 0.88 12.84 9.75
N VAL A 4 0.00 13.36 8.90
CA VAL A 4 0.35 14.33 7.85
C VAL A 4 0.71 15.67 8.49
N GLU A 5 -0.11 16.14 9.43
CA GLU A 5 0.04 17.44 10.08
C GLU A 5 1.21 17.49 11.08
N ASN A 6 1.48 16.40 11.81
CA ASN A 6 2.37 16.41 12.97
C ASN A 6 3.60 15.49 12.87
N LEU A 7 3.62 14.53 11.93
CA LEU A 7 4.69 13.54 11.83
C LEU A 7 5.48 13.61 10.50
N THR A 8 5.28 14.69 9.74
CA THR A 8 5.97 14.95 8.47
C THR A 8 5.76 13.80 7.47
N VAL A 9 4.52 13.32 7.36
CA VAL A 9 4.15 12.27 6.39
C VAL A 9 3.79 12.93 5.07
N ASN A 10 4.62 12.73 4.04
CA ASN A 10 4.42 13.31 2.71
C ASN A 10 4.11 12.26 1.63
N ASN A 11 4.23 10.98 1.96
CA ASN A 11 3.99 9.88 1.03
C ASN A 11 3.54 8.61 1.77
N LEU A 12 3.14 7.60 1.02
CA LEU A 12 2.65 6.34 1.55
C LEU A 12 3.70 5.55 2.35
N LEU A 13 4.98 5.66 1.97
CA LEU A 13 6.08 5.02 2.69
C LEU A 13 6.31 5.64 4.08
N ASP A 14 6.25 6.96 4.19
CA ASP A 14 6.33 7.67 5.47
C ASP A 14 5.16 7.27 6.37
N LEU A 15 3.95 7.22 5.80
CA LEU A 15 2.77 6.79 6.53
C LEU A 15 2.94 5.36 7.06
N ARG A 16 3.45 4.44 6.23
CA ARG A 16 3.80 3.07 6.64
C ARG A 16 4.78 3.05 7.79
N ARG A 17 5.88 3.80 7.70
CA ARG A 17 6.92 3.84 8.74
C ARG A 17 6.40 4.41 10.06
N ARG A 18 5.51 5.41 10.01
CA ARG A 18 4.95 6.08 11.20
C ARG A 18 3.80 5.33 11.85
N THR A 19 3.01 4.59 11.07
CA THR A 19 1.73 4.01 11.54
C THR A 19 1.62 2.50 11.40
N ARG A 20 2.58 1.85 10.75
CA ARG A 20 2.54 0.44 10.38
C ARG A 20 1.36 0.07 9.47
N VAL A 21 0.83 1.03 8.67
CA VAL A 21 -0.24 0.73 7.71
C VAL A 21 0.19 -0.40 6.76
N GLY A 22 -0.70 -1.38 6.56
CA GLY A 22 -0.44 -2.57 5.76
C GLY A 22 0.43 -3.65 6.41
N LEU A 23 0.80 -3.55 7.69
CA LEU A 23 1.49 -4.63 8.42
C LEU A 23 0.55 -5.48 9.31
N GLY A 24 -0.77 -5.23 9.28
CA GLY A 24 -1.79 -6.00 10.02
C GLY A 24 -2.41 -7.13 9.19
N THR A 25 -3.50 -7.72 9.68
CA THR A 25 -4.23 -8.82 9.00
C THR A 25 -4.71 -8.47 7.59
N CYS A 26 -4.96 -7.19 7.30
CA CYS A 26 -5.30 -6.72 5.96
C CYS A 26 -4.14 -6.88 4.96
N GLN A 27 -2.90 -7.07 5.43
CA GLN A 27 -1.70 -7.27 4.61
C GLN A 27 -1.51 -6.25 3.47
N GLY A 28 -2.09 -5.04 3.57
CA GLY A 28 -2.03 -4.03 2.50
C GLY A 28 -3.03 -4.22 1.36
N GLU A 29 -3.89 -5.24 1.37
CA GLU A 29 -4.88 -5.52 0.31
C GLU A 29 -5.86 -4.37 0.08
N LEU A 30 -6.36 -3.76 1.14
CA LEU A 30 -7.36 -2.68 1.05
C LEU A 30 -6.89 -1.40 1.72
N CYS A 31 -6.16 -1.52 2.83
CA CYS A 31 -5.74 -0.38 3.62
C CYS A 31 -4.71 0.49 2.90
N ALA A 32 -3.84 -0.07 2.04
CA ALA A 32 -2.86 0.69 1.28
C ALA A 32 -3.56 1.59 0.24
N CYS A 33 -4.50 1.05 -0.54
CA CYS A 33 -5.30 1.83 -1.48
C CYS A 33 -6.04 3.00 -0.81
N ARG A 34 -6.71 2.72 0.32
CA ARG A 34 -7.45 3.73 1.08
C ARG A 34 -6.52 4.81 1.64
N ALA A 35 -5.35 4.40 2.13
CA ALA A 35 -4.34 5.30 2.65
C ALA A 35 -3.79 6.23 1.56
N ALA A 36 -3.50 5.69 0.37
CA ALA A 36 -3.07 6.49 -0.79
C ALA A 36 -4.13 7.55 -1.16
N GLY A 37 -5.41 7.16 -1.22
CA GLY A 37 -6.51 8.11 -1.46
C GLY A 37 -6.67 9.16 -0.37
N LEU A 38 -6.43 8.80 0.90
CA LEU A 38 -6.44 9.77 2.01
C LEU A 38 -5.28 10.77 1.93
N LEU A 39 -4.08 10.34 1.53
CA LEU A 39 -2.95 11.25 1.32
C LEU A 39 -3.26 12.27 0.21
N GLN A 40 -3.93 11.84 -0.86
CA GLN A 40 -4.40 12.74 -1.91
C GLN A 40 -5.46 13.74 -1.40
N ARG A 41 -6.42 13.28 -0.58
CA ARG A 41 -7.43 14.15 0.06
C ARG A 41 -6.82 15.16 1.03
N PHE A 42 -5.71 14.82 1.68
CA PHE A 42 -4.99 15.73 2.57
C PHE A 42 -3.93 16.57 1.84
N HIS A 43 -3.94 16.57 0.50
CA HIS A 43 -3.00 17.32 -0.35
C HIS A 43 -1.53 16.95 -0.14
N ALA A 44 -1.24 15.77 0.43
CA ALA A 44 0.14 15.27 0.58
C ALA A 44 0.68 14.69 -0.73
N THR A 45 -0.20 14.19 -1.61
CA THR A 45 0.17 13.58 -2.89
C THR A 45 -0.82 13.96 -3.99
N THR A 46 -0.37 13.96 -5.25
CA THR A 46 -1.28 14.02 -6.41
C THR A 46 -1.89 12.65 -6.68
N SER A 47 -2.95 12.58 -7.51
CA SER A 47 -3.56 11.31 -7.91
C SER A 47 -2.54 10.38 -8.58
N THR A 48 -1.72 10.92 -9.49
CA THR A 48 -0.66 10.17 -10.19
C THR A 48 0.40 9.67 -9.21
N GLN A 49 0.85 10.52 -8.27
CA GLN A 49 1.80 10.09 -7.23
C GLN A 49 1.20 9.01 -6.32
N SER A 50 -0.09 9.10 -6.02
CA SER A 50 -0.76 8.13 -5.14
C SER A 50 -0.83 6.75 -5.77
N LEU A 51 -1.11 6.66 -7.07
CA LEU A 51 -1.07 5.40 -7.82
C LEU A 51 0.34 4.82 -7.91
N ALA A 52 1.35 5.65 -8.22
CA ALA A 52 2.74 5.21 -8.27
C ALA A 52 3.22 4.69 -6.92
N GLN A 53 2.99 5.44 -5.84
CA GLN A 53 3.36 5.04 -4.48
C GLN A 53 2.62 3.78 -4.01
N LEU A 54 1.39 3.56 -4.48
CA LEU A 54 0.64 2.34 -4.20
C LEU A 54 1.27 1.12 -4.89
N SER A 55 1.66 1.25 -6.16
CA SER A 55 2.42 0.21 -6.87
C SER A 55 3.76 -0.09 -6.16
N ASP A 56 4.51 0.94 -5.78
CA ASP A 56 5.77 0.77 -5.04
C ASP A 56 5.55 0.04 -3.71
N PHE A 57 4.48 0.39 -2.98
CA PHE A 57 4.14 -0.25 -1.71
C PHE A 57 3.87 -1.76 -1.87
N LEU A 58 3.12 -2.14 -2.91
CA LEU A 58 2.80 -3.54 -3.20
C LEU A 58 4.05 -4.31 -3.64
N ASN A 59 4.89 -3.71 -4.47
CA ASN A 59 6.14 -4.31 -4.92
C ASN A 59 7.13 -4.50 -3.76
N GLU A 60 7.27 -3.53 -2.86
CA GLU A 60 8.08 -3.68 -1.65
C GLU A 60 7.54 -4.77 -0.72
N ARG A 61 6.22 -4.98 -0.69
CA ARG A 61 5.64 -6.10 0.04
C ARG A 61 5.98 -7.44 -0.62
N TRP A 62 5.80 -7.52 -1.94
CA TRP A 62 6.08 -8.74 -2.70
C TRP A 62 7.52 -9.22 -2.50
N LYS A 63 8.50 -8.29 -2.51
CA LYS A 63 9.91 -8.62 -2.21
C LYS A 63 10.09 -9.37 -0.89
N GLY A 64 9.30 -9.05 0.13
CA GLY A 64 9.35 -9.71 1.43
C GLY A 64 8.65 -11.08 1.46
N ILE A 65 7.60 -11.26 0.64
CA ILE A 65 6.82 -12.51 0.57
C ILE A 65 7.48 -13.52 -0.37
N GLN A 66 8.14 -13.05 -1.44
CA GLN A 66 8.72 -13.87 -2.50
C GLN A 66 9.55 -15.07 -1.98
N PRO A 67 10.41 -14.94 -0.94
CA PRO A 67 11.19 -16.07 -0.44
C PRO A 67 10.37 -17.17 0.25
N VAL A 68 9.11 -16.89 0.60
CA VAL A 68 8.18 -17.80 1.28
C VAL A 68 6.86 -17.94 0.51
N ALA A 69 6.85 -17.61 -0.78
CA ALA A 69 5.66 -17.60 -1.63
C ALA A 69 5.23 -19.02 -2.04
N TRP A 70 4.83 -19.83 -1.06
CA TRP A 70 4.26 -21.16 -1.24
C TRP A 70 3.07 -21.36 -0.29
N GLY A 71 2.21 -22.33 -0.62
CA GLY A 71 1.02 -22.63 0.19
C GLY A 71 0.11 -21.41 0.30
N ASP A 72 -0.27 -21.07 1.53
CA ASP A 72 -1.22 -19.98 1.80
C ASP A 72 -0.65 -18.60 1.41
N ALA A 73 0.65 -18.37 1.63
CA ALA A 73 1.29 -17.09 1.29
C ALA A 73 1.25 -16.78 -0.22
N LEU A 74 1.37 -17.82 -1.06
CA LEU A 74 1.22 -17.66 -2.51
C LEU A 74 -0.23 -17.35 -2.90
N ARG A 75 -1.21 -18.02 -2.28
CA ARG A 75 -2.64 -17.76 -2.55
C ARG A 75 -3.04 -16.35 -2.15
N GLU A 76 -2.58 -15.86 -0.99
CA GLU A 76 -2.80 -14.49 -0.55
C GLU A 76 -2.15 -13.47 -1.50
N SER A 77 -0.94 -13.75 -2.01
CA SER A 77 -0.25 -12.88 -2.96
C SER A 77 -1.00 -12.77 -4.29
N GLU A 78 -1.49 -13.90 -4.83
CA GLU A 78 -2.29 -13.89 -6.05
C GLU A 78 -3.65 -13.21 -5.86
N PHE A 79 -4.29 -13.38 -4.70
CA PHE A 79 -5.52 -12.66 -4.39
C PHE A 79 -5.28 -11.14 -4.32
N THR A 80 -4.20 -10.71 -3.65
CA THR A 80 -3.80 -9.30 -3.60
C THR A 80 -3.58 -8.74 -5.01
N ARG A 81 -2.83 -9.46 -5.85
CA ARG A 81 -2.58 -9.09 -7.24
C ARG A 81 -3.89 -8.95 -8.02
N TRP A 82 -4.77 -9.93 -7.94
CA TRP A 82 -6.08 -9.92 -8.63
C TRP A 82 -6.93 -8.70 -8.21
N VAL A 83 -6.98 -8.40 -6.91
CA VAL A 83 -7.69 -7.22 -6.39
C VAL A 83 -7.14 -5.92 -6.99
N TYR A 84 -5.82 -5.72 -6.96
CA TYR A 84 -5.21 -4.47 -7.43
C TYR A 84 -5.18 -4.34 -8.96
N GLN A 85 -5.03 -5.44 -9.68
CA GLN A 85 -5.18 -5.46 -11.13
C GLN A 85 -6.61 -5.12 -11.53
N GLY A 86 -7.61 -5.70 -10.86
CA GLY A 86 -9.03 -5.44 -11.14
C GLY A 86 -9.50 -4.04 -10.76
N LEU A 87 -9.02 -3.48 -9.65
CA LEU A 87 -9.46 -2.17 -9.16
C LEU A 87 -8.68 -1.00 -9.78
N CYS A 88 -7.39 -1.18 -10.01
CA CYS A 88 -6.47 -0.08 -10.33
C CYS A 88 -5.62 -0.33 -11.58
N GLY A 89 -5.73 -1.51 -12.22
CA GLY A 89 -4.90 -1.86 -13.37
C GLY A 89 -3.40 -1.93 -13.04
N LEU A 90 -3.06 -2.17 -11.77
CA LEU A 90 -1.67 -2.28 -11.33
C LEU A 90 -1.15 -3.69 -11.62
N GLU A 91 0.09 -3.77 -12.11
CA GLU A 91 0.83 -5.03 -12.34
C GLU A 91 1.91 -5.26 -11.29
#